data_AF-A0A8S3D695-F1
#
_entry.id   AF-A0A8S3D695-F1
#
_cell.length_a   1.000
_cell.length_b   1.000
_cell.length_c   1.000
_cell.angle_alpha   90.00
_cell.angle_beta   90.00
_cell.angle_gamma   90.00
#
_symmetry.space_group_name_H-M   'P 1'
#
loop_
_entity.id
_entity.type
_entity.pdbx_description
1 polymer ?
#
loop_
_entity_poly.entity_id
_entity_poly.type
_entity_poly.pdbx_seq_one_letter_code
_entity_poly.pdbx_strand_id
1 'polypeptide(L)'
;MYNVAARFAGIDEKREGYNSVIYEFKIDSKCINLYRPCADIKTFSQFPDEKEVLFFMGFIWKIEFMNNYGTNNWYVVLESYTDYNPELTRSILDARLNYKYSDVGDILQQLGDHTSTIDFYQRMLDEDENISGQHRCHIYFNMGVITEDSGRNRDAINYFKQANSCVKSSESFDIEESTQLKPLIAPNIAATKLHIYNNLTRVYMNIEDERSARKYFQDAVEQNGSQFEHATVLRNFGFFEFKCRKLQDAERYLEQAVDLVKNDACCEDFKRSLDALLTHLPTPTGTSTTCSQF
;
A
#
# COMPACT_ATOMS: atom_id res chain seq x y z
N MET A 1 -13.19 -26.84 -30.86
CA MET A 1 -11.79 -26.37 -30.93
C MET A 1 -11.29 -26.34 -29.50
N TYR A 2 -10.27 -27.13 -29.17
CA TYR A 2 -9.84 -27.36 -27.79
C TYR A 2 -8.95 -26.18 -27.36
N ASN A 3 -9.47 -25.29 -26.52
CA ASN A 3 -8.73 -24.13 -26.00
C ASN A 3 -8.23 -24.47 -24.58
N VAL A 4 -6.97 -24.87 -24.50
CA VAL A 4 -6.23 -25.23 -23.31
C VAL A 4 -6.15 -24.05 -22.35
N ALA A 5 -5.92 -22.84 -22.86
CA ALA A 5 -5.91 -21.63 -22.03
C ALA A 5 -7.26 -21.41 -21.32
N ALA A 6 -8.38 -21.62 -22.03
CA ALA A 6 -9.72 -21.56 -21.46
C ALA A 6 -9.96 -22.62 -20.38
N ARG A 7 -9.41 -23.82 -20.56
CA ARG A 7 -9.46 -24.91 -19.56
C ARG A 7 -8.63 -24.59 -18.32
N PHE A 8 -7.41 -24.06 -18.47
CA PHE A 8 -6.58 -23.67 -17.32
C PHE A 8 -7.19 -22.52 -16.53
N ALA A 9 -7.75 -21.54 -17.25
CA ALA A 9 -8.54 -20.46 -16.67
C ALA A 9 -9.85 -20.96 -16.04
N GLY A 10 -10.28 -22.20 -16.30
CA GLY A 10 -11.51 -22.73 -15.71
C GLY A 10 -12.77 -21.98 -16.17
N ILE A 11 -12.81 -21.52 -17.43
CA ILE A 11 -14.03 -20.88 -17.98
C ILE A 11 -15.25 -21.80 -17.78
N ASP A 12 -15.06 -23.10 -17.95
CA ASP A 12 -16.13 -24.11 -17.88
C ASP A 12 -16.39 -24.64 -16.45
N GLU A 13 -15.60 -24.21 -15.45
CA GLU A 13 -15.68 -24.69 -14.07
C GLU A 13 -15.54 -23.54 -13.06
N LYS A 14 -16.63 -23.22 -12.34
CA LYS A 14 -16.62 -22.19 -11.30
C LYS A 14 -15.63 -22.57 -10.18
N ARG A 15 -14.58 -21.75 -9.98
CA ARG A 15 -13.66 -21.85 -8.84
C ARG A 15 -14.00 -20.78 -7.80
N GLU A 16 -14.53 -21.18 -6.65
CA GLU A 16 -14.85 -20.24 -5.57
C GLU A 16 -13.59 -19.56 -5.04
N GLY A 17 -13.66 -18.24 -4.85
CA GLY A 17 -12.54 -17.41 -4.37
C GLY A 17 -11.56 -16.94 -5.44
N TYR A 18 -11.74 -17.33 -6.71
CA TYR A 18 -10.85 -16.94 -7.81
C TYR A 18 -11.58 -16.13 -8.88
N ASN A 19 -10.85 -15.18 -9.48
CA ASN A 19 -11.21 -14.51 -10.73
C ASN A 19 -10.32 -15.06 -11.83
N SER A 20 -10.91 -15.56 -12.89
CA SER A 20 -10.18 -16.12 -14.02
C SER A 20 -10.02 -15.07 -15.10
N VAL A 21 -8.83 -14.95 -15.68
CA VAL A 21 -8.56 -14.01 -16.76
C VAL A 21 -7.88 -14.75 -17.90
N ILE A 22 -8.40 -14.59 -19.12
CA ILE A 22 -7.77 -15.05 -20.35
C ILE A 22 -7.32 -13.85 -21.15
N TYR A 23 -6.08 -13.92 -21.57
CA TYR A 23 -5.46 -12.94 -22.43
C TYR A 23 -5.34 -13.50 -23.85
N GLU A 24 -5.88 -12.78 -24.81
CA GLU A 24 -5.55 -12.95 -26.22
C GLU A 24 -4.55 -11.86 -26.62
N PHE A 25 -3.37 -12.25 -27.08
CA PHE A 25 -2.33 -11.33 -27.51
C PHE A 25 -2.30 -11.23 -29.04
N LYS A 26 -2.57 -10.03 -29.58
CA LYS A 26 -2.47 -9.68 -30.99
C LYS A 26 -1.16 -8.94 -31.24
N ILE A 27 -0.22 -9.57 -31.92
CA ILE A 27 1.07 -8.94 -32.26
C ILE A 27 1.00 -8.34 -33.66
N ASP A 28 1.03 -7.02 -33.76
CA ASP A 28 1.27 -6.28 -35.00
C ASP A 28 2.74 -6.47 -35.41
N SER A 29 2.92 -6.99 -36.62
CA SER A 29 4.21 -7.11 -37.30
C SER A 29 5.08 -5.84 -37.27
N LYS A 30 4.49 -4.64 -37.23
CA LYS A 30 5.22 -3.36 -37.15
C LYS A 30 5.91 -3.15 -35.81
N CYS A 31 5.45 -3.82 -34.75
CA CYS A 31 6.04 -3.77 -33.42
C CYS A 31 7.25 -4.70 -33.28
N ILE A 32 7.44 -5.63 -34.22
CA ILE A 32 8.54 -6.61 -34.20
C ILE A 32 9.80 -5.94 -34.75
N ASN A 33 10.86 -5.93 -33.94
CA ASN A 33 12.17 -5.40 -34.33
C ASN A 33 13.30 -6.11 -33.56
N LEU A 34 14.55 -5.71 -33.80
CA LEU A 34 15.74 -6.32 -33.17
C LEU A 34 15.71 -6.30 -31.63
N TYR A 35 15.04 -5.31 -31.02
CA TYR A 35 14.91 -5.16 -29.57
C TYR A 35 13.60 -5.74 -29.02
N ARG A 36 12.64 -6.09 -29.89
CA ARG A 36 11.37 -6.73 -29.53
C ARG A 36 11.10 -7.92 -30.46
N PRO A 37 11.90 -8.99 -30.38
CA PRO A 37 11.71 -10.16 -31.23
C PRO A 37 10.44 -10.92 -30.86
N CYS A 38 9.85 -11.56 -31.86
CA CYS A 38 8.76 -12.51 -31.73
C CYS A 38 9.03 -13.69 -32.69
N ALA A 39 8.68 -14.91 -32.27
CA ALA A 39 8.86 -16.12 -33.03
C ALA A 39 7.59 -16.99 -32.98
N ASP A 40 7.18 -17.50 -34.13
CA ASP A 40 6.19 -18.57 -34.22
C ASP A 40 6.81 -19.87 -33.68
N ILE A 41 6.17 -20.46 -32.67
CA ILE A 41 6.62 -21.70 -32.05
C ILE A 41 5.71 -22.89 -32.38
N LYS A 42 4.83 -22.77 -33.37
CA LYS A 42 3.86 -23.81 -33.75
C LYS A 42 4.47 -25.20 -33.93
N THR A 43 5.70 -25.29 -34.46
CA THR A 43 6.39 -26.57 -34.68
C THR A 43 6.95 -27.21 -33.40
N PHE A 44 7.09 -26.44 -32.33
CA PHE A 44 7.61 -26.86 -31.01
C PHE A 44 6.52 -26.92 -29.94
N SER A 45 5.40 -26.24 -30.19
CA SER A 45 4.25 -26.14 -29.31
C SER A 45 3.63 -27.50 -29.04
N GLN A 46 3.29 -27.76 -27.78
CA GLN A 46 2.45 -28.89 -27.39
C GLN A 46 1.01 -28.72 -27.92
N PHE A 47 0.59 -27.49 -28.23
CA PHE A 47 -0.75 -27.12 -28.70
C PHE A 47 -0.70 -26.29 -30.00
N PRO A 48 -0.32 -26.90 -31.15
CA PRO A 48 -0.08 -26.17 -32.41
C PRO A 48 -1.28 -25.41 -32.98
N ASP A 49 -2.50 -25.75 -32.55
CA ASP A 49 -3.74 -25.11 -32.97
C ASP A 49 -4.01 -23.78 -32.23
N GLU A 50 -3.32 -23.52 -31.11
CA GLU A 50 -3.48 -22.29 -30.31
C GLU A 50 -2.68 -21.10 -30.83
N LYS A 51 -1.92 -21.27 -31.92
CA LYS A 51 -1.09 -20.23 -32.53
C LYS A 51 -0.13 -19.59 -31.52
N GLU A 52 0.48 -20.42 -30.68
CA GLU A 52 1.43 -19.95 -29.67
C GLU A 52 2.62 -19.25 -30.31
N VAL A 53 3.04 -18.15 -29.69
CA VAL A 53 4.19 -17.34 -30.10
C VAL A 53 5.09 -17.10 -28.91
N LEU A 54 6.40 -17.16 -29.12
CA LEU A 54 7.39 -16.69 -28.17
C LEU A 54 7.66 -15.21 -28.45
N PHE A 55 7.44 -14.33 -27.49
CA PHE A 55 7.65 -12.89 -27.65
C PHE A 55 8.51 -12.32 -26.52
N PHE A 56 9.22 -11.22 -26.81
CA PHE A 56 10.00 -10.48 -25.82
C PHE A 56 9.11 -9.83 -24.76
N MET A 57 9.43 -9.94 -23.47
CA MET A 57 8.56 -9.41 -22.42
C MET A 57 8.38 -7.88 -22.42
N GLY A 58 9.27 -7.13 -23.08
CA GLY A 58 9.17 -5.66 -23.19
C GLY A 58 8.25 -5.15 -24.31
N PHE A 59 7.32 -5.98 -24.82
CA PHE A 59 6.22 -5.50 -25.66
C PHE A 59 5.27 -4.62 -24.83
N ILE A 60 4.78 -3.53 -25.44
CA ILE A 60 3.74 -2.68 -24.87
C ILE A 60 2.40 -3.15 -25.42
N TRP A 61 1.42 -3.30 -24.54
CA TRP A 61 0.10 -3.83 -24.86
C TRP A 61 -0.98 -2.79 -24.59
N LYS A 62 -1.81 -2.55 -25.59
CA LYS A 62 -3.05 -1.79 -25.45
C LYS A 62 -4.20 -2.76 -25.21
N ILE A 63 -5.02 -2.50 -24.18
CA ILE A 63 -6.29 -3.20 -24.03
C ILE A 63 -7.21 -2.74 -25.16
N GLU A 64 -7.45 -3.62 -26.12
CA GLU A 64 -8.37 -3.38 -27.23
C GLU A 64 -9.80 -3.64 -26.78
N PHE A 65 -9.99 -4.73 -26.03
CA PHE A 65 -11.29 -5.22 -25.63
C PHE A 65 -11.20 -5.93 -24.28
N MET A 66 -12.20 -5.72 -23.44
CA MET A 66 -12.37 -6.43 -22.18
C MET A 66 -13.84 -6.76 -22.00
N ASN A 67 -14.14 -8.03 -21.74
CA ASN A 67 -15.50 -8.48 -21.45
C ASN A 67 -15.51 -9.48 -20.31
N ASN A 68 -16.60 -9.46 -19.54
CA ASN A 68 -16.84 -10.43 -18.49
C ASN A 68 -17.86 -11.45 -18.99
N TYR A 69 -17.46 -12.72 -19.02
CA TYR A 69 -18.32 -13.84 -19.34
C TYR A 69 -18.75 -14.55 -18.05
N GLY A 70 -19.96 -14.27 -17.57
CA GLY A 70 -20.53 -14.93 -16.40
C GLY A 70 -20.18 -14.25 -15.08
N THR A 71 -19.95 -15.02 -14.01
CA THR A 71 -19.82 -14.46 -12.66
C THR A 71 -18.42 -14.02 -12.27
N ASN A 72 -17.34 -14.48 -12.94
CA ASN A 72 -15.93 -14.19 -12.55
C ASN A 72 -14.88 -14.46 -13.66
N ASN A 73 -15.29 -14.60 -14.92
CA ASN A 73 -14.35 -14.91 -16.02
C ASN A 73 -14.17 -13.71 -16.93
N TRP A 74 -12.96 -13.19 -16.97
CA TRP A 74 -12.58 -12.06 -17.80
C TRP A 74 -11.88 -12.53 -19.06
N TYR A 75 -12.25 -11.91 -20.18
CA TYR A 75 -11.59 -12.07 -21.45
C TYR A 75 -11.03 -10.72 -21.88
N VAL A 76 -9.71 -10.67 -22.05
CA VAL A 76 -8.97 -9.45 -22.33
C VAL A 76 -8.19 -9.65 -23.61
N VAL A 77 -8.44 -8.78 -24.59
CA VAL A 77 -7.68 -8.75 -25.84
C VAL A 77 -6.68 -7.61 -25.75
N LEU A 78 -5.42 -7.97 -25.96
CA LEU A 78 -4.27 -7.09 -25.91
C LEU A 78 -3.66 -6.98 -27.30
N GLU A 79 -3.53 -5.77 -27.82
CA GLU A 79 -2.85 -5.51 -29.09
C GLU A 79 -1.47 -4.89 -28.84
N SER A 80 -0.44 -5.44 -29.48
CA SER A 80 0.91 -4.91 -29.37
C SER A 80 0.98 -3.53 -30.02
N TYR A 81 1.67 -2.61 -29.39
CA TYR A 81 1.71 -1.23 -29.82
C TYR A 81 3.14 -0.71 -29.94
N THR A 82 3.40 0.10 -30.98
CA THR A 82 4.71 0.74 -31.17
C THR A 82 4.85 1.94 -30.25
N ASP A 83 6.01 2.11 -29.64
CA ASP A 83 6.43 3.28 -28.84
C ASP A 83 6.49 4.61 -29.62
N TYR A 84 6.20 4.61 -30.92
CA TYR A 84 6.19 5.79 -31.77
C TYR A 84 4.83 6.52 -31.80
N ASN A 85 4.34 6.96 -30.64
CA ASN A 85 3.35 8.03 -30.57
C ASN A 85 3.64 8.90 -29.33
N PRO A 86 4.27 10.09 -29.49
CA PRO A 86 4.60 10.98 -28.39
C PRO A 86 3.40 11.37 -27.52
N GLU A 87 2.19 11.44 -28.08
CA GLU A 87 0.97 11.76 -27.33
C GLU A 87 0.49 10.58 -26.48
N LEU A 88 0.63 9.34 -26.97
CA LEU A 88 0.33 8.15 -26.18
C LEU A 88 1.43 7.90 -25.14
N THR A 89 2.70 8.09 -25.48
CA THR A 89 3.79 8.06 -24.49
C THR A 89 3.55 9.11 -23.42
N ARG A 90 3.14 10.33 -23.80
CA ARG A 90 2.73 11.37 -22.86
C ARG A 90 1.48 10.99 -22.08
N SER A 91 0.49 10.32 -22.67
CA SER A 91 -0.72 9.87 -21.97
C SER A 91 -0.47 8.66 -21.08
N ILE A 92 0.49 7.79 -21.40
CA ILE A 92 0.95 6.67 -20.55
C ILE A 92 1.82 7.24 -19.43
N LEU A 93 2.68 8.22 -19.71
CA LEU A 93 3.43 8.93 -18.67
C LEU A 93 2.50 9.75 -17.78
N ASP A 94 1.52 10.44 -18.35
CA ASP A 94 0.49 11.20 -17.63
C ASP A 94 -0.44 10.25 -16.88
N ALA A 95 -0.80 9.10 -17.44
CA ALA A 95 -1.49 8.03 -16.73
C ALA A 95 -0.60 7.41 -15.65
N ARG A 96 0.72 7.29 -15.84
CA ARG A 96 1.63 6.86 -14.77
C ARG A 96 1.71 7.93 -13.67
N LEU A 97 1.71 9.22 -14.04
CA LEU A 97 1.71 10.37 -13.13
C LEU A 97 0.34 10.58 -12.43
N ASN A 98 -0.77 10.19 -13.05
CA ASN A 98 -2.15 10.41 -12.58
C ASN A 98 -2.81 9.15 -11.99
N TYR A 99 -2.50 7.95 -12.49
CA TYR A 99 -2.72 6.71 -11.75
C TYR A 99 -1.62 6.61 -10.70
N LYS A 100 -1.91 7.19 -9.55
CA LYS A 100 -1.36 6.88 -8.23
C LYS A 100 -0.29 5.79 -8.26
N TYR A 101 0.96 6.18 -8.43
CA TYR A 101 2.11 5.31 -8.23
C TYR A 101 2.11 4.62 -6.85
N SER A 102 1.35 5.16 -5.89
CA SER A 102 0.99 4.47 -4.65
C SER A 102 0.29 3.15 -4.94
N ASP A 103 -0.68 3.10 -5.84
CA ASP A 103 -1.46 1.89 -6.14
C ASP A 103 -0.58 0.77 -6.72
N VAL A 104 0.43 1.11 -7.55
CA VAL A 104 1.39 0.12 -8.07
C VAL A 104 2.30 -0.40 -6.96
N GLY A 105 2.82 0.47 -6.10
CA GLY A 105 3.65 0.03 -4.99
C GLY A 105 2.85 -0.71 -3.91
N ASP A 106 1.58 -0.39 -3.71
CA ASP A 106 0.66 -1.10 -2.82
C ASP A 106 0.35 -2.49 -3.37
N ILE A 107 0.15 -2.63 -4.69
CA ILE A 107 0.02 -3.93 -5.35
C ILE A 107 1.31 -4.75 -5.18
N LEU A 108 2.48 -4.15 -5.41
CA LEU A 108 3.75 -4.86 -5.26
C LEU A 108 4.03 -5.24 -3.79
N GLN A 109 3.65 -4.39 -2.83
CA GLN A 109 3.68 -4.70 -1.40
C GLN A 109 2.73 -5.86 -1.06
N GLN A 110 1.51 -5.87 -1.60
CA GLN A 110 0.56 -6.98 -1.43
C GLN A 110 1.06 -8.29 -2.04
N LEU A 111 1.88 -8.22 -3.09
CA LEU A 111 2.56 -9.37 -3.69
C LEU A 111 3.79 -9.83 -2.89
N GLY A 112 4.18 -9.09 -1.84
CA GLY A 112 5.24 -9.47 -0.89
C GLY A 112 6.67 -9.25 -1.38
N ASP A 113 6.87 -8.63 -2.56
CA ASP A 113 8.21 -8.34 -3.08
C ASP A 113 8.66 -6.93 -2.70
N HIS A 114 9.10 -6.81 -1.45
CA HIS A 114 9.56 -5.55 -0.88
C HIS A 114 10.80 -4.98 -1.60
N THR A 115 11.67 -5.84 -2.12
CA THR A 115 12.91 -5.43 -2.79
C THR A 115 12.61 -4.81 -4.14
N SER A 116 11.82 -5.50 -4.98
CA SER A 116 11.44 -4.97 -6.29
C SER A 116 10.63 -3.68 -6.18
N THR A 117 9.82 -3.54 -5.12
CA THR A 117 9.05 -2.30 -4.86
C THR A 117 9.97 -1.11 -4.58
N ILE A 118 10.97 -1.30 -3.71
CA ILE A 118 11.95 -0.26 -3.36
C ILE A 118 12.80 0.12 -4.57
N ASP A 119 13.28 -0.86 -5.34
CA ASP A 119 14.06 -0.61 -6.55
C ASP A 119 13.25 0.16 -7.60
N PHE A 120 11.97 -0.19 -7.76
CA PHE A 120 11.06 0.55 -8.64
C PHE A 120 10.89 2.00 -8.20
N TYR A 121 10.60 2.23 -6.92
CA TYR A 121 10.46 3.57 -6.36
C TYR A 121 11.75 4.40 -6.48
N GLN A 122 12.91 3.79 -6.25
CA GLN A 122 14.19 4.46 -6.40
C GLN A 122 14.44 4.87 -7.85
N ARG A 123 14.21 3.96 -8.80
CA ARG A 123 14.33 4.27 -10.23
C ARG A 123 13.40 5.39 -10.66
N MET A 124 12.17 5.43 -10.14
CA MET A 124 11.28 6.54 -10.42
C MET A 124 11.84 7.87 -9.92
N LEU A 125 12.31 7.93 -8.67
CA LEU A 125 12.91 9.15 -8.10
C LEU A 125 14.13 9.63 -8.89
N ASP A 126 14.89 8.71 -9.48
CA ASP A 126 16.11 8.99 -10.24
C ASP A 126 15.83 9.34 -11.73
N GLU A 127 14.84 8.70 -12.36
CA GLU A 127 14.57 8.79 -13.80
C GLU A 127 13.50 9.85 -14.16
N ASP A 128 12.57 10.17 -13.27
CA ASP A 128 11.46 11.10 -13.56
C ASP A 128 11.67 12.49 -12.93
N GLU A 129 12.21 13.39 -13.74
CA GLU A 129 12.45 14.80 -13.37
C GLU A 129 11.16 15.56 -13.05
N ASN A 130 9.99 15.08 -13.52
CA ASN A 130 8.70 15.76 -13.39
C ASN A 130 7.83 15.26 -12.24
N ILE A 131 8.33 14.35 -11.39
CA ILE A 131 7.56 13.90 -10.21
C ILE A 131 7.17 15.13 -9.39
N SER A 132 5.90 15.24 -8.99
CA SER A 132 5.48 16.36 -8.15
C SER A 132 6.08 16.26 -6.73
N GLY A 133 6.22 17.38 -6.03
CA GLY A 133 6.69 17.37 -4.64
C GLY A 133 5.85 16.45 -3.74
N GLN A 134 4.52 16.45 -3.94
CA GLN A 134 3.61 15.56 -3.24
C GLN A 134 3.89 14.08 -3.53
N HIS A 135 4.02 13.69 -4.81
CA HIS A 135 4.34 12.31 -5.16
C HIS A 135 5.68 11.84 -4.60
N ARG A 136 6.71 12.71 -4.58
CA ARG A 136 7.98 12.43 -3.89
C ARG A 136 7.77 12.15 -2.39
N CYS A 137 6.94 12.93 -1.70
CA CYS A 137 6.61 12.68 -0.29
C CYS A 137 6.05 11.27 -0.08
N HIS A 138 5.09 10.90 -0.93
CA HIS A 138 4.39 9.62 -0.87
C HIS A 138 5.33 8.44 -1.14
N ILE A 139 6.19 8.54 -2.16
CA ILE A 139 7.17 7.50 -2.46
C ILE A 139 8.08 7.26 -1.25
N TYR A 140 8.67 8.31 -0.69
CA TYR A 140 9.51 8.17 0.50
C TYR A 140 8.76 7.61 1.71
N PHE A 141 7.49 8.00 1.91
CA PHE A 141 6.68 7.45 2.98
C PHE A 141 6.46 5.94 2.81
N ASN A 142 6.07 5.49 1.61
CA ASN A 142 5.83 4.08 1.32
C ASN A 142 7.12 3.26 1.40
N MET A 143 8.24 3.76 0.89
CA MET A 143 9.56 3.14 1.07
C MET A 143 9.90 2.97 2.56
N GLY A 144 9.55 3.96 3.39
CA GLY A 144 9.70 3.88 4.85
C GLY A 144 8.89 2.74 5.46
N VAL A 145 7.61 2.63 5.12
CA VAL A 145 6.71 1.56 5.61
C VAL A 145 7.22 0.17 5.20
N ILE A 146 7.49 -0.04 3.90
CA ILE A 146 7.96 -1.33 3.38
C ILE A 146 9.30 -1.74 4.03
N THR A 147 10.17 -0.76 4.26
CA THR A 147 11.49 -0.99 4.87
C THR A 147 11.38 -1.30 6.36
N GLU A 148 10.43 -0.66 7.08
CA GLU A 148 10.10 -1.00 8.47
C GLU A 148 9.57 -2.43 8.56
N ASP A 149 8.61 -2.81 7.69
CA ASP A 149 8.02 -4.15 7.66
C ASP A 149 9.06 -5.24 7.37
N SER A 150 10.14 -4.87 6.67
CA SER A 150 11.30 -5.73 6.41
C SER A 150 12.31 -5.78 7.58
N GLY A 151 12.02 -5.14 8.71
CA GLY A 151 12.87 -5.08 9.90
C GLY A 151 14.07 -4.11 9.80
N ARG A 152 14.22 -3.39 8.68
CA ARG A 152 15.33 -2.44 8.45
C ARG A 152 15.00 -1.07 9.02
N ASN A 153 14.78 -1.01 10.33
CA ASN A 153 14.31 0.18 11.04
C ASN A 153 15.16 1.46 10.79
N ARG A 154 16.49 1.34 10.70
CA ARG A 154 17.36 2.51 10.45
C ARG A 154 17.16 3.12 9.07
N ASP A 155 16.96 2.29 8.06
CA ASP A 155 16.72 2.74 6.69
C ASP A 155 15.32 3.35 6.59
N ALA A 156 14.32 2.75 7.26
CA ALA A 156 12.97 3.29 7.36
C ALA A 156 12.97 4.71 7.97
N ILE A 157 13.76 4.97 9.02
CA ILE A 157 13.92 6.31 9.60
C ILE A 157 14.41 7.32 8.56
N ASN A 158 15.36 6.94 7.69
CA ASN A 158 15.88 7.84 6.66
C ASN A 158 14.79 8.20 5.65
N TYR A 159 14.04 7.20 5.17
CA TYR A 159 12.93 7.42 4.24
C TYR A 159 11.81 8.28 4.86
N PHE A 160 11.41 8.03 6.11
CA PHE A 160 10.43 8.88 6.78
C PHE A 160 10.92 10.31 7.00
N LYS A 161 12.22 10.51 7.25
CA LYS A 161 12.81 11.86 7.32
C LYS A 161 12.81 12.57 5.96
N GLN A 162 13.08 11.85 4.87
CA GLN A 162 12.96 12.37 3.52
C GLN A 162 11.51 12.78 3.22
N ALA A 163 10.54 11.91 3.53
CA ALA A 163 9.11 12.23 3.42
C ALA A 163 8.75 13.51 4.20
N ASN A 164 9.19 13.63 5.46
CA ASN A 164 8.95 14.83 6.28
C ASN A 164 9.55 16.10 5.66
N SER A 165 10.75 16.00 5.08
CA SER A 165 11.40 17.13 4.41
C SER A 165 10.61 17.60 3.19
N CYS A 166 10.05 16.65 2.42
CA CYS A 166 9.24 16.97 1.26
C CYS A 166 7.92 17.64 1.68
N VAL A 167 7.26 17.18 2.75
CA VAL A 167 6.02 17.79 3.25
C VAL A 167 6.23 19.22 3.75
N LYS A 168 7.35 19.49 4.44
CA LYS A 168 7.73 20.86 4.84
C LYS A 168 7.93 21.80 3.64
N SER A 169 8.44 21.27 2.53
CA SER A 169 8.62 22.05 1.30
C SER A 169 7.32 22.25 0.50
N SER A 170 6.29 21.45 0.75
CA SER A 170 5.01 21.52 0.05
C SER A 170 3.94 22.36 0.76
N GLU A 171 4.14 22.77 2.01
CA GLU A 171 3.24 23.69 2.73
C GLU A 171 3.12 25.10 2.06
N SER A 172 3.89 25.36 0.99
CA SER A 172 3.79 26.55 0.15
C SER A 172 2.99 26.36 -1.15
N PHE A 173 2.42 25.18 -1.40
CA PHE A 173 1.61 24.92 -2.59
C PHE A 173 0.16 24.73 -2.15
N ASP A 174 -0.70 25.65 -2.59
CA ASP A 174 -2.13 25.59 -2.38
C ASP A 174 -2.64 24.20 -2.77
N ILE A 175 -3.34 23.56 -1.84
CA ILE A 175 -4.03 22.29 -2.08
C ILE A 175 -5.21 22.63 -2.99
N GLU A 176 -4.98 22.69 -4.30
CA GLU A 176 -6.07 22.63 -5.25
C GLU A 176 -6.73 21.26 -5.11
N GLU A 177 -7.96 21.36 -4.61
CA GLU A 177 -9.00 20.37 -4.55
C GLU A 177 -9.02 19.47 -5.81
N SER A 178 -8.33 18.33 -5.77
CA SER A 178 -8.60 17.24 -6.72
C SER A 178 -9.82 16.46 -6.26
N THR A 179 -10.96 17.15 -6.33
CA THR A 179 -12.27 16.51 -6.44
C THR A 179 -12.29 15.68 -7.73
N GLN A 180 -12.89 14.49 -7.63
CA GLN A 180 -13.21 13.55 -8.71
C GLN A 180 -12.14 12.51 -9.04
N LEU A 181 -11.92 11.56 -8.12
CA LEU A 181 -12.01 10.12 -8.40
C LEU A 181 -11.98 9.37 -7.06
N LYS A 182 -13.09 8.72 -6.70
CA LYS A 182 -13.17 7.81 -5.55
C LYS A 182 -12.28 6.59 -5.84
N PRO A 183 -11.21 6.31 -5.07
CA PRO A 183 -10.46 5.07 -5.22
C PRO A 183 -11.29 3.88 -4.72
N LEU A 184 -11.16 2.75 -5.42
CA LEU A 184 -11.90 1.51 -5.11
C LEU A 184 -11.28 0.69 -3.96
N ILE A 185 -10.22 1.21 -3.32
CA ILE A 185 -9.55 0.61 -2.16
C ILE A 185 -9.22 1.77 -1.20
N ALA A 186 -9.27 1.48 0.11
CA ALA A 186 -9.22 2.38 1.27
C ALA A 186 -8.36 3.66 1.10
N PRO A 187 -8.77 4.79 1.72
CA PRO A 187 -8.35 6.13 1.30
C PRO A 187 -6.85 6.24 1.16
N ASN A 188 -6.44 6.74 0.00
CA ASN A 188 -5.14 7.28 -0.31
C ASN A 188 -4.83 8.38 0.72
N ILE A 189 -4.33 7.98 1.88
CA ILE A 189 -3.97 8.91 2.94
C ILE A 189 -2.77 9.68 2.41
N ALA A 190 -2.99 10.97 2.11
CA ALA A 190 -1.90 11.91 1.87
C ALA A 190 -0.83 11.69 2.94
N ALA A 191 0.45 11.56 2.57
CA ALA A 191 1.53 11.40 3.55
C ALA A 191 1.63 12.66 4.42
N THR A 192 0.80 12.76 5.45
CA THR A 192 0.72 13.93 6.33
C THR A 192 1.79 13.83 7.40
N LYS A 193 2.11 14.97 8.03
CA LYS A 193 3.04 15.00 9.17
C LYS A 193 2.58 14.04 10.28
N LEU A 194 1.27 13.91 10.52
CA LEU A 194 0.73 12.97 11.52
C LEU A 194 1.14 11.53 11.20
N HIS A 195 0.92 11.06 9.97
CA HIS A 195 1.29 9.70 9.56
C HIS A 195 2.80 9.46 9.63
N ILE A 196 3.59 10.42 9.18
CA ILE A 196 5.05 10.33 9.21
C ILE A 196 5.54 10.25 10.66
N TYR A 197 5.01 11.09 11.55
CA TYR A 197 5.40 11.08 12.97
C TYR A 197 4.90 9.84 13.72
N ASN A 198 3.72 9.33 13.40
CA ASN A 198 3.24 8.05 13.94
C ASN A 198 4.16 6.88 13.55
N ASN A 199 4.59 6.81 12.29
CA ASN A 199 5.51 5.78 11.84
C ASN A 199 6.92 5.96 12.39
N LEU A 200 7.44 7.20 12.46
CA LEU A 200 8.70 7.47 13.15
C LEU A 200 8.63 7.05 14.62
N THR A 201 7.51 7.31 15.31
CA THR A 201 7.28 6.83 16.67
C THR A 201 7.42 5.31 16.72
N ARG A 202 6.67 4.56 15.90
CA ARG A 202 6.75 3.09 15.82
C ARG A 202 8.16 2.58 15.57
N VAL A 203 8.87 3.14 14.59
CA VAL A 203 10.22 2.69 14.24
C VAL A 203 11.22 2.98 15.37
N TYR A 204 11.11 4.13 16.04
CA TYR A 204 11.94 4.45 17.20
C TYR A 204 11.62 3.56 18.41
N MET A 205 10.37 3.14 18.59
CA MET A 205 10.01 2.10 19.56
C MET A 205 10.68 0.76 19.24
N ASN A 206 10.72 0.36 17.96
CA ASN A 206 11.33 -0.91 17.53
C ASN A 206 12.84 -0.96 17.75
N ILE A 207 13.54 0.19 17.74
CA ILE A 207 14.98 0.27 18.05
C ILE A 207 15.26 0.69 19.50
N GLU A 208 14.24 0.70 20.36
CA GLU A 208 14.32 1.03 21.78
C GLU A 208 14.89 2.43 22.10
N ASP A 209 14.78 3.38 21.16
CA ASP A 209 15.11 4.79 21.41
C ASP A 209 13.87 5.51 21.96
N GLU A 210 13.72 5.39 23.28
CA GLU A 210 12.60 5.98 24.02
C GLU A 210 12.53 7.50 23.86
N ARG A 211 13.68 8.19 23.79
CA ARG A 211 13.72 9.66 23.69
C ARG A 211 13.13 10.12 22.37
N SER A 212 13.55 9.51 21.27
CA SER A 212 13.04 9.85 19.94
C SER A 212 11.59 9.42 19.77
N ALA A 213 11.20 8.24 20.25
CA ALA A 213 9.82 7.76 20.19
C ALA A 213 8.85 8.72 20.88
N ARG A 214 9.17 9.15 22.11
CA ARG A 214 8.37 10.13 22.87
C ARG A 214 8.26 11.48 22.17
N LYS A 215 9.36 11.95 21.58
CA LYS A 215 9.36 13.20 20.84
C LYS A 215 8.42 13.14 19.63
N TYR A 216 8.56 12.12 18.79
CA TYR A 216 7.72 12.01 17.60
C TYR A 216 6.26 11.71 17.92
N PHE A 217 5.98 11.02 19.03
CA PHE A 217 4.62 10.87 19.53
C PHE A 217 4.01 12.25 19.87
N GLN A 218 4.75 13.09 20.61
CA GLN A 218 4.32 14.45 20.92
C GLN A 218 4.10 15.28 19.64
N ASP A 219 5.05 15.22 18.71
CA ASP A 219 4.94 15.92 17.44
C ASP A 219 3.71 15.44 16.65
N ALA A 220 3.35 14.14 16.71
CA ALA A 220 2.20 13.55 16.03
C ALA A 220 0.86 14.01 16.60
N VAL A 221 0.70 14.05 17.93
CA VAL A 221 -0.56 14.46 18.57
C VAL A 221 -0.87 15.94 18.38
N GLU A 222 0.14 16.77 18.08
CA GLU A 222 -0.02 18.19 17.76
C GLU A 222 -0.44 18.45 16.31
N GLN A 223 -0.37 17.45 15.43
CA GLN A 223 -0.80 17.61 14.04
C GLN A 223 -2.32 17.52 13.91
N ASN A 224 -2.86 18.18 12.88
CA ASN A 224 -4.26 17.99 12.50
C ASN A 224 -4.49 16.57 11.97
N GLY A 225 -5.58 15.95 12.40
CA GLY A 225 -5.99 14.62 11.97
C GLY A 225 -7.44 14.31 12.34
N SER A 226 -7.98 13.26 11.76
CA SER A 226 -9.26 12.66 12.15
C SER A 226 -9.16 11.98 13.52
N GLN A 227 -10.31 11.76 14.16
CA GLN A 227 -10.39 11.03 15.43
C GLN A 227 -9.77 9.64 15.32
N PHE A 228 -9.98 8.95 14.20
CA PHE A 228 -9.40 7.64 13.93
C PHE A 228 -7.86 7.65 13.83
N GLU A 229 -7.28 8.65 13.16
CA GLU A 229 -5.83 8.80 13.04
C GLU A 229 -5.20 9.07 14.40
N HIS A 230 -5.79 9.98 15.20
CA HIS A 230 -5.33 10.24 16.56
C HIS A 230 -5.48 9.02 17.48
N ALA A 231 -6.58 8.27 17.37
CA ALA A 231 -6.76 7.03 18.11
C ALA A 231 -5.66 6.01 17.76
N THR A 232 -5.29 5.91 16.48
CA THR A 232 -4.21 5.02 16.03
C THR A 232 -2.85 5.41 16.63
N VAL A 233 -2.53 6.71 16.68
CA VAL A 233 -1.31 7.23 17.33
C VAL A 233 -1.28 6.86 18.81
N LEU A 234 -2.38 7.11 19.53
CA LEU A 234 -2.50 6.80 20.96
C LEU A 234 -2.40 5.31 21.23
N ARG A 235 -3.03 4.46 20.41
CA ARG A 235 -2.96 3.00 20.54
C ARG A 235 -1.53 2.49 20.39
N ASN A 236 -0.83 2.95 19.35
CA ASN A 236 0.55 2.55 19.09
C ASN A 236 1.46 2.92 20.27
N PHE A 237 1.28 4.13 20.81
CA PHE A 237 2.05 4.59 21.96
C PHE A 237 1.64 3.91 23.27
N GLY A 238 0.37 3.55 23.45
CA GLY A 238 -0.07 2.71 24.57
C GLY A 238 0.64 1.36 24.61
N PHE A 239 0.79 0.70 23.46
CA PHE A 239 1.59 -0.52 23.36
C PHE A 239 3.08 -0.30 23.65
N PHE A 240 3.63 0.88 23.31
CA PHE A 240 4.99 1.24 23.70
C PHE A 240 5.14 1.29 25.23
N GLU A 241 4.25 2.01 25.91
CA GLU A 241 4.32 2.15 27.37
C GLU A 241 4.17 0.81 28.07
N PHE A 242 3.34 -0.08 27.51
CA PHE A 242 3.24 -1.46 27.99
C PHE A 242 4.59 -2.19 27.89
N LYS A 243 5.29 -2.11 26.74
CA LYS A 243 6.64 -2.66 26.58
C LYS A 243 7.65 -2.05 27.55
N CYS A 244 7.54 -0.76 27.84
CA CYS A 244 8.33 -0.05 28.85
C CYS A 244 7.94 -0.37 30.30
N ARG A 245 6.97 -1.28 30.53
CA ARG A 245 6.43 -1.66 31.85
C ARG A 245 5.75 -0.51 32.61
N LYS A 246 5.30 0.53 31.89
CA LYS A 246 4.52 1.66 32.42
C LYS A 246 3.03 1.40 32.22
N LEU A 247 2.51 0.44 32.99
CA LEU A 247 1.16 -0.11 32.81
C LEU A 247 0.05 0.96 32.91
N GLN A 248 0.16 1.88 33.87
CA GLN A 248 -0.84 2.95 34.05
C GLN A 248 -0.89 3.91 32.86
N ASP A 249 0.28 4.27 32.29
CA ASP A 249 0.33 5.13 31.10
C ASP A 249 -0.21 4.37 29.87
N ALA A 250 0.11 3.08 29.74
CA ALA A 250 -0.39 2.23 28.66
C ALA A 250 -1.93 2.14 28.65
N GLU A 251 -2.52 1.85 29.82
CA GLU A 251 -3.98 1.80 30.01
C GLU A 251 -4.61 3.14 29.65
N ARG A 252 -4.10 4.25 30.20
CA ARG A 252 -4.59 5.59 29.92
C ARG A 252 -4.60 5.92 28.41
N TYR A 253 -3.54 5.62 27.68
CA TYR A 253 -3.48 5.91 26.25
C TYR A 253 -4.41 5.02 25.43
N LEU A 254 -4.58 3.75 25.80
CA LEU A 254 -5.50 2.83 25.12
C LEU A 254 -6.97 3.19 25.39
N GLU A 255 -7.32 3.61 26.61
CA GLU A 255 -8.64 4.15 26.93
C GLU A 255 -8.96 5.40 26.11
N GLN A 256 -8.03 6.36 26.05
CA GLN A 256 -8.19 7.56 25.21
C GLN A 256 -8.38 7.20 23.73
N ALA A 257 -7.65 6.20 23.23
CA ALA A 257 -7.81 5.72 21.86
C ALA A 257 -9.23 5.17 21.63
N VAL A 258 -9.75 4.33 22.53
CA VAL A 258 -11.12 3.79 22.45
C VAL A 258 -12.16 4.91 22.51
N ASP A 259 -11.98 5.88 23.41
CA ASP A 259 -12.90 7.00 23.59
C ASP A 259 -13.03 7.87 22.33
N LEU A 260 -11.93 8.07 21.60
CA LEU A 260 -11.94 8.84 20.35
C LEU A 260 -12.76 8.17 19.24
N VAL A 261 -12.74 6.84 19.16
CA VAL A 261 -13.44 6.07 18.12
C VAL A 261 -14.71 5.39 18.65
N LYS A 262 -15.21 5.77 19.82
CA LYS A 262 -16.28 5.03 20.52
C LYS A 262 -17.58 4.86 19.71
N ASN A 263 -17.82 5.75 18.75
CA ASN A 263 -19.00 5.73 17.88
C ASN A 263 -18.71 5.15 16.47
N ASP A 264 -17.45 4.79 16.19
CA ASP A 264 -17.05 4.24 14.89
C ASP A 264 -17.12 2.71 14.87
N ALA A 265 -17.32 2.14 13.68
CA ALA A 265 -17.35 0.69 13.48
C ALA A 265 -16.05 -0.01 13.90
N CYS A 266 -14.92 0.71 13.91
CA CYS A 266 -13.61 0.19 14.30
C CYS A 266 -13.38 0.13 15.82
N CYS A 267 -14.29 0.69 16.64
CA CYS A 267 -14.18 0.76 18.10
C CYS A 267 -13.84 -0.60 18.74
N GLU A 268 -14.45 -1.67 18.26
CA GLU A 268 -14.23 -3.02 18.80
C GLU A 268 -12.79 -3.51 18.65
N ASP A 269 -12.07 -3.11 17.60
CA ASP A 269 -10.66 -3.48 17.45
C ASP A 269 -9.75 -2.75 18.46
N PHE A 270 -10.10 -1.50 18.80
CA PHE A 270 -9.42 -0.74 19.85
C PHE A 270 -9.73 -1.31 21.24
N LYS A 271 -10.98 -1.71 21.50
CA LYS A 271 -11.35 -2.39 22.76
C LYS A 271 -10.59 -3.68 22.96
N ARG A 272 -10.47 -4.53 21.93
CA ARG A 272 -9.65 -5.76 22.01
C ARG A 272 -8.20 -5.48 22.39
N SER A 273 -7.65 -4.35 21.92
CA SER A 273 -6.28 -3.93 22.27
C SER A 273 -6.18 -3.57 23.75
N LEU A 274 -7.17 -2.85 24.28
CA LEU A 274 -7.27 -2.52 25.71
C LEU A 274 -7.51 -3.77 26.56
N ASP A 275 -8.45 -4.64 26.17
CA ASP A 275 -8.76 -5.87 26.90
C ASP A 275 -7.53 -6.80 26.99
N ALA A 276 -6.75 -6.92 25.91
CA ALA A 276 -5.50 -7.67 25.93
C ALA A 276 -4.52 -7.12 26.99
N LEU A 277 -4.42 -5.79 27.15
CA LEU A 277 -3.66 -5.17 28.23
C LEU A 277 -4.22 -5.54 29.60
N LEU A 278 -5.55 -5.42 29.77
CA LEU A 278 -6.23 -5.67 31.05
C LEU A 278 -6.14 -7.13 31.49
N THR A 279 -6.07 -8.09 30.55
CA THR A 279 -5.83 -9.51 30.90
C THR A 279 -4.44 -9.77 31.50
N HIS A 280 -3.47 -8.88 31.26
CA HIS A 280 -2.16 -8.91 31.89
C HIS A 280 -2.12 -8.14 33.23
N LEU A 281 -3.18 -7.41 33.58
CA LEU A 281 -3.35 -6.82 34.91
C LEU A 281 -4.05 -7.82 35.84
N PRO A 282 -3.64 -7.92 37.12
CA PRO A 282 -4.49 -8.58 38.09
C PRO A 282 -5.83 -7.85 38.14
N THR A 283 -6.94 -8.58 37.95
CA THR A 283 -8.29 -8.02 38.06
C THR A 283 -8.39 -7.18 39.32
N PRO A 284 -8.88 -5.93 39.26
CA PRO A 284 -9.20 -5.19 40.46
C PRO A 284 -10.32 -5.97 41.14
N THR A 285 -9.98 -6.74 42.17
CA THR A 285 -10.98 -7.32 43.07
C THR A 285 -11.76 -6.15 43.64
N GLY A 286 -13.02 -6.05 43.22
CA GLY A 286 -13.94 -5.01 43.63
C GLY A 286 -13.94 -4.83 45.15
N THR A 287 -13.94 -3.56 45.54
CA THR A 287 -14.53 -3.03 46.77
C THR A 287 -15.01 -4.08 47.78
N SER A 288 -14.17 -4.38 48.78
CA SER A 288 -14.65 -4.76 50.10
C SER A 288 -14.51 -3.54 51.00
N THR A 289 -15.54 -2.70 50.97
CA THR A 289 -15.84 -1.75 52.02
C THR A 289 -16.06 -2.54 53.32
N THR A 290 -15.15 -2.41 54.30
CA THR A 290 -15.56 -2.39 55.70
C THR A 290 -14.64 -1.45 56.47
N CYS A 291 -15.20 -0.29 56.77
CA CYS A 291 -14.77 0.59 57.83
C CYS A 291 -15.10 -0.07 59.18
N SER A 292 -14.09 -0.09 60.06
CA SER A 292 -14.13 0.08 61.52
C SER A 292 -14.78 -0.93 62.48
N GLN A 293 -14.04 -1.06 63.60
CA GLN A 293 -14.42 -1.34 64.99
C GLN A 293 -14.21 -2.77 65.56
N PHE A 294 -13.31 -2.75 66.56
CA PHE A 294 -12.89 -3.74 67.58
C PHE A 294 -11.97 -4.88 67.15
#